data_AF-A0A2N8DT59-F1
#
_entry.id   AF-A0A2N8DT59-F1
#
_cell.length_a   1.000
_cell.length_b   1.000
_cell.length_c   1.000
_cell.angle_alpha   90.00
_cell.angle_beta   90.00
_cell.angle_gamma   90.00
#
_symmetry.space_group_name_H-M   'P 1'
#
loop_
_entity.id
_entity.type
_entity.pdbx_description
1 polymer ?
#
loop_
_entity_poly.entity_id
_entity_poly.type
_entity_poly.pdbx_seq_one_letter_code
_entity_poly.pdbx_strand_id
1 'polypeptide(L)'
;MQTDQTRLLALTLLEIKTLLGDYLGSDVDAPMSVRIAAHLAYAVHNEAEAVYGHEDFRLECAVRKIAAVDGILGVSEGAALLGRFGAEAKNTMG
;
A
#
# COMPACT_ATOMS: atom_id res chain seq x y z
N MET A 1 18.83 -9.47 -1.73
CA MET A 1 18.93 -10.24 -0.48
C MET A 1 18.09 -9.51 0.56
N GLN A 2 17.01 -10.12 1.06
CA GLN A 2 16.17 -9.46 2.05
C GLN A 2 16.79 -9.57 3.43
N THR A 3 16.83 -8.47 4.17
CA THR A 3 17.39 -8.40 5.52
C THR A 3 16.32 -8.65 6.57
N ASP A 4 16.72 -9.05 7.79
CA ASP A 4 15.78 -9.16 8.92
C ASP A 4 15.02 -7.85 9.19
N GLN A 5 15.65 -6.71 8.90
CA GLN A 5 15.00 -5.39 8.96
C GLN A 5 13.83 -5.30 7.98
N THR A 6 14.02 -5.74 6.74
CA THR A 6 12.98 -5.69 5.70
C THR A 6 11.81 -6.62 6.06
N ARG A 7 12.12 -7.80 6.60
CA ARG A 7 11.10 -8.76 7.06
C ARG A 7 10.32 -8.24 8.26
N LEU A 8 10.97 -7.60 9.22
CA LEU A 8 10.29 -6.99 10.37
C LEU A 8 9.33 -5.88 9.94
N LEU A 9 9.74 -5.03 8.98
CA LEU A 9 8.88 -3.98 8.44
C LEU A 9 7.66 -4.57 7.71
N ALA A 10 7.86 -5.61 6.90
CA ALA A 10 6.77 -6.29 6.22
C ALA A 10 5.81 -6.98 7.20
N LEU A 11 6.32 -7.69 8.20
CA LEU A 11 5.50 -8.32 9.23
C LEU A 11 4.69 -7.28 10.01
N THR A 12 5.31 -6.16 10.37
CA THR A 12 4.62 -5.05 11.06
C THR A 12 3.48 -4.48 10.20
N LEU A 13 3.69 -4.33 8.90
CA LEU A 13 2.66 -3.86 7.97
C LEU A 13 1.49 -4.86 7.86
N LEU A 14 1.77 -6.16 7.85
CA LEU A 14 0.73 -7.21 7.85
C LEU A 14 -0.09 -7.19 9.14
N GLU A 15 0.54 -6.93 10.28
CA GLU A 15 -0.16 -6.77 11.55
C GLU A 15 -1.07 -5.53 11.53
N ILE A 16 -0.55 -4.38 11.07
CA ILE A 16 -1.36 -3.15 10.91
C ILE A 16 -2.55 -3.40 9.97
N LYS A 17 -2.34 -4.09 8.85
CA LYS A 17 -3.43 -4.48 7.94
C LYS A 17 -4.49 -5.32 8.65
N THR A 18 -4.09 -6.21 9.54
CA THR A 18 -5.01 -7.07 10.29
C THR A 18 -5.84 -6.25 11.27
N LEU A 19 -5.20 -5.38 12.05
CA LEU A 19 -5.87 -4.46 12.97
C LEU A 19 -6.83 -3.48 12.28
N LEU A 20 -6.53 -3.12 11.03
CA LEU A 20 -7.35 -2.22 10.23
C LEU A 20 -8.44 -2.93 9.41
N GLY A 21 -8.55 -4.26 9.49
CA GLY A 21 -9.41 -5.06 8.61
C GLY A 21 -10.88 -4.63 8.63
N ASP A 22 -11.39 -4.22 9.79
CA ASP A 22 -12.79 -3.79 9.97
C ASP A 22 -13.11 -2.43 9.32
N TYR A 23 -12.08 -1.70 8.85
CA TYR A 23 -12.24 -0.39 8.20
C TYR A 23 -12.18 -0.43 6.67
N LEU A 24 -12.23 -1.62 6.08
CA LEU A 24 -12.28 -1.81 4.63
C LEU A 24 -13.70 -1.61 4.08
N GLY A 25 -13.80 -1.00 2.89
CA GLY A 25 -15.07 -0.73 2.22
C GLY A 25 -15.43 0.75 2.15
N SER A 26 -16.44 1.03 1.31
CA SER A 26 -16.91 2.38 1.01
C SER A 26 -17.88 2.95 2.05
N ASP A 27 -18.47 2.12 2.89
CA ASP A 27 -19.59 2.48 3.80
C ASP A 27 -19.28 2.23 5.28
N VAL A 28 -18.01 2.37 5.66
CA VAL A 28 -17.57 2.26 7.06
C VAL A 28 -17.71 3.61 7.77
N ASP A 29 -18.40 3.63 8.91
CA ASP A 29 -18.46 4.78 9.81
C ASP A 29 -17.16 4.92 10.62
N ALA A 30 -16.14 5.49 9.98
CA ALA A 30 -14.85 5.78 10.59
C ALA A 30 -14.22 7.03 9.94
N PRO A 31 -13.29 7.71 10.64
CA PRO A 31 -12.56 8.84 10.05
C PRO A 31 -11.91 8.46 8.73
N MET A 32 -11.98 9.35 7.74
CA MET A 32 -11.44 9.10 6.39
C MET A 32 -9.96 8.68 6.42
N SER A 33 -9.17 9.27 7.33
CA SER A 33 -7.75 8.90 7.52
C SER A 33 -7.55 7.44 7.93
N VAL A 34 -8.42 6.89 8.78
CA VAL A 34 -8.37 5.48 9.20
C VAL A 34 -8.75 4.56 8.04
N ARG A 35 -9.77 4.95 7.27
CA ARG A 35 -10.21 4.22 6.07
C ARG A 35 -9.12 4.20 5.00
N ILE A 36 -8.47 5.33 4.74
CA ILE A 36 -7.31 5.42 3.83
C ILE A 36 -6.19 4.50 4.29
N ALA A 37 -5.83 4.54 5.58
CA ALA A 37 -4.79 3.67 6.14
C ALA A 37 -5.13 2.18 5.93
N ALA A 38 -6.39 1.79 6.16
CA ALA A 38 -6.85 0.41 5.94
C ALA A 38 -6.72 -0.02 4.48
N HIS A 39 -7.17 0.83 3.54
CA HIS A 39 -7.11 0.52 2.12
C HIS A 39 -5.66 0.53 1.58
N LEU A 40 -4.79 1.41 2.08
CA LEU A 40 -3.37 1.40 1.72
C LEU A 40 -2.67 0.15 2.25
N ALA A 41 -2.89 -0.22 3.52
CA ALA A 41 -2.33 -1.42 4.11
C ALA A 41 -2.80 -2.68 3.35
N TYR A 42 -4.07 -2.71 2.95
CA TYR A 42 -4.62 -3.76 2.09
C TYR A 42 -4.07 -3.68 0.66
N ALA A 43 -3.77 -2.52 0.10
CA ALA A 43 -3.24 -2.42 -1.26
C ALA A 43 -1.86 -3.09 -1.40
N VAL A 44 -1.05 -3.12 -0.34
CA VAL A 44 0.33 -3.63 -0.39
C VAL A 44 0.55 -4.95 0.34
N HIS A 45 -0.51 -5.58 0.89
CA HIS A 45 -0.34 -6.75 1.76
C HIS A 45 0.32 -7.94 1.03
N ASN A 46 -0.07 -8.26 -0.21
CA ASN A 46 0.56 -9.36 -0.96
C ASN A 46 2.06 -9.12 -1.14
N GLU A 47 2.45 -7.87 -1.37
CA GLU A 47 3.85 -7.52 -1.55
C GLU A 47 4.61 -7.53 -0.21
N ALA A 48 3.95 -7.21 0.90
CA ALA A 48 4.50 -7.43 2.24
C ALA A 48 4.63 -8.94 2.57
N GLU A 49 3.67 -9.78 2.20
CA GLU A 49 3.77 -11.25 2.32
C GLU A 49 4.95 -11.78 1.51
N ALA A 50 5.13 -11.32 0.27
CA ALA A 50 6.27 -11.70 -0.57
C ALA A 50 7.61 -11.31 0.08
N VAL A 51 7.70 -10.09 0.64
CA VAL A 51 8.89 -9.67 1.40
C VAL A 51 9.12 -10.59 2.60
N TYR A 52 8.11 -10.79 3.44
CA TYR A 52 8.24 -11.64 4.61
C TYR A 52 8.63 -13.09 4.29
N GLY A 53 8.07 -13.66 3.20
CA GLY A 53 8.27 -15.03 2.72
C GLY A 53 9.46 -15.24 1.79
N HIS A 54 10.29 -14.22 1.56
CA HIS A 54 11.42 -14.27 0.61
C HIS A 54 11.02 -14.53 -0.86
N GLU A 55 9.80 -14.15 -1.23
CA GLU A 55 9.32 -14.17 -2.62
C GLU A 55 9.58 -12.82 -3.32
N ASP A 56 9.20 -12.74 -4.60
CA ASP A 56 9.42 -11.56 -5.43
C ASP A 56 8.39 -10.45 -5.16
N PHE A 57 8.89 -9.28 -4.72
CA PHE A 57 8.09 -8.07 -4.59
C PHE A 57 7.71 -7.52 -5.97
N ARG A 58 6.41 -7.49 -6.28
CA ARG A 58 5.88 -6.98 -7.56
C ARG A 58 5.53 -5.50 -7.46
N LEU A 59 6.51 -4.64 -7.72
CA LEU A 59 6.35 -3.18 -7.62
C LEU A 59 5.18 -2.63 -8.47
N GLU A 60 5.05 -3.07 -9.72
CA GLU A 60 3.96 -2.63 -10.61
C GLU A 60 2.57 -3.03 -10.10
N CYS A 61 2.47 -4.16 -9.39
CA CYS A 61 1.22 -4.58 -8.75
C CYS A 61 0.90 -3.69 -7.55
N ALA A 62 1.87 -3.41 -6.68
CA ALA A 62 1.68 -2.49 -5.55
C ALA A 62 1.26 -1.09 -6.02
N VAL A 63 1.94 -0.53 -7.02
CA VAL A 63 1.60 0.80 -7.57
C VAL A 63 0.16 0.85 -8.08
N ARG A 64 -0.26 -0.14 -8.87
CA ARG A 64 -1.64 -0.20 -9.39
C ARG A 64 -2.68 -0.31 -8.27
N LYS A 65 -2.43 -1.14 -7.26
CA LYS A 65 -3.36 -1.32 -6.13
C LYS A 65 -3.45 -0.06 -5.28
N ILE A 66 -2.33 0.64 -5.05
CA ILE A 66 -2.31 1.93 -4.33
C ILE A 66 -3.13 2.97 -5.10
N ALA A 67 -2.95 3.07 -6.42
CA ALA A 67 -3.73 4.00 -7.24
C ALA A 67 -5.25 3.70 -7.23
N ALA A 68 -5.64 2.43 -7.09
CA ALA A 68 -7.05 2.04 -7.03
C ALA A 68 -7.77 2.51 -5.75
N VAL A 69 -7.03 2.79 -4.66
CA VAL A 69 -7.61 3.28 -3.38
C VAL A 69 -8.38 4.59 -3.59
N ASP A 70 -7.85 5.48 -4.42
CA ASP A 70 -8.43 6.78 -4.73
C ASP A 70 -9.84 6.62 -5.33
N GLY A 71 -10.04 5.64 -6.21
CA GLY A 71 -11.35 5.34 -6.79
C GLY A 71 -12.35 4.71 -5.81
N ILE A 72 -11.87 3.96 -4.81
CA ILE A 72 -12.73 3.31 -3.80
C ILE A 72 -13.28 4.34 -2.81
N LEU A 73 -12.44 5.29 -2.40
CA LEU A 73 -12.77 6.24 -1.34
C LEU A 73 -13.14 7.64 -1.87
N GLY A 74 -12.92 7.92 -3.16
CA GLY A 74 -13.12 9.24 -3.75
C GLY A 74 -12.08 10.26 -3.28
N VAL A 75 -10.83 9.82 -3.12
CA VAL A 75 -9.72 10.60 -2.53
C VAL A 75 -8.50 10.65 -3.48
N SER A 76 -7.36 11.21 -3.05
CA SER A 76 -6.14 11.34 -3.89
C SER A 76 -4.84 10.92 -3.18
N GLU A 77 -4.95 10.24 -2.05
CA GLU A 77 -3.87 9.91 -1.15
C GLU A 77 -2.99 8.79 -1.71
N GLY A 78 -3.56 7.89 -2.50
CA GLY A 78 -2.81 6.90 -3.27
C GLY A 78 -1.92 7.59 -4.29
N ALA A 79 -2.46 8.48 -5.11
CA ALA A 79 -1.70 9.30 -6.05
C ALA A 79 -0.62 10.15 -5.36
N ALA A 80 -0.94 10.79 -4.24
CA ALA A 80 0.03 11.59 -3.47
C ALA A 80 1.19 10.74 -2.92
N LEU A 81 0.90 9.53 -2.43
CA LEU A 81 1.91 8.58 -1.98
C LEU A 81 2.82 8.16 -3.14
N LEU A 82 2.23 7.81 -4.29
CA LEU A 82 2.98 7.39 -5.48
C LEU A 82 3.83 8.53 -6.07
N GLY A 83 3.33 9.77 -6.03
CA GLY A 83 4.09 10.95 -6.41
C GLY A 83 5.34 11.13 -5.54
N ARG A 84 5.21 10.97 -4.22
CA ARG A 84 6.35 11.00 -3.28
C ARG A 84 7.34 9.86 -3.48
N PHE A 85 6.87 8.70 -3.92
CA PHE A 85 7.72 7.56 -4.25
C PHE A 85 8.54 7.78 -5.53
N GLY A 86 8.13 8.71 -6.41
CA GLY A 86 8.79 8.97 -7.69
C GLY A 86 8.19 8.21 -8.86
N ALA A 87 6.90 7.87 -8.81
CA ALA A 87 6.17 7.26 -9.93
C ALA A 87 5.82 8.27 -11.05
N GLU A 88 6.46 9.44 -11.10
CA GLU A 88 6.59 10.20 -12.35
C GLU A 88 7.53 9.41 -13.26
N ALA A 89 6.95 8.67 -14.20
CA ALA A 89 7.68 8.13 -15.33
C ALA A 89 8.55 9.24 -15.92
N LYS A 90 9.87 9.01 -15.90
CA LYS A 90 10.91 9.71 -16.68
C LYS A 90 10.34 10.67 -17.73
N ASN A 91 10.33 11.96 -17.41
CA ASN A 91 10.62 12.97 -18.43
C ASN A 91 12.10 13.35 -18.29
N THR A 92 12.96 12.40 -18.68
CA THR A 92 14.40 12.62 -18.89
C THR A 92 14.87 11.58 -19.89
N MET A 93 14.33 11.66 -21.10
CA MET A 93 15.15 11.54 -22.30
C MET A 93 15.38 12.96 -22.80
N GLY A 94 16.64 13.39 -22.71
CA GLY A 94 17.19 14.63 -23.23
C GLY A 94 18.69 14.51 -23.12
#